data_AF-A0A963RK08-F1
#
_entry.id   AF-A0A963RK08-F1
#
_cell.length_a   1.000
_cell.length_b   1.000
_cell.length_c   1.000
_cell.angle_alpha   90.00
_cell.angle_beta   90.00
_cell.angle_gamma   90.00
#
_symmetry.space_group_name_H-M   'P 1'
#
loop_
_entity.id
_entity.type
_entity.pdbx_description
1 polymer ?
#
loop_
_entity_poly.entity_id
_entity_poly.type
_entity_poly.pdbx_seq_one_letter_code
_entity_poly.pdbx_strand_id
1 'polypeptide(L)' 'MNAPVKIETTLKDWETDQEVRWCPGCGDYAILKAVQRTMPQLGADPSKTVFVSGIGCSSRFPYYMETYGFHTI' A
#
# COMPACT_ATOMS: atom_id res chain seq x y z
N MET A 1 16.53 6.81 -21.99
CA MET A 1 15.44 6.88 -21.00
C MET A 1 16.10 7.05 -19.64
N ASN A 2 15.88 8.17 -18.95
CA ASN A 2 16.52 8.42 -17.65
C ASN A 2 15.95 7.43 -16.61
N ALA A 3 16.81 6.87 -15.77
CA ALA A 3 16.35 6.06 -14.66
C ALA A 3 15.46 6.91 -13.73
N PRO A 4 14.35 6.37 -13.21
CA PRO A 4 13.52 7.10 -12.26
C PRO A 4 14.35 7.46 -11.02
N VAL A 5 14.22 8.70 -10.55
CA VAL A 5 14.80 9.15 -9.29
C VAL A 5 14.21 8.30 -8.18
N LYS A 6 15.07 7.57 -7.44
CA LYS A 6 14.64 6.83 -6.26
C LYS A 6 14.33 7.81 -5.13
N ILE A 7 13.13 7.67 -4.56
CA ILE A 7 12.71 8.43 -3.38
C ILE A 7 12.99 7.57 -2.16
N GLU A 8 13.74 8.11 -1.20
CA GLU A 8 13.95 7.45 0.09
C GLU A 8 12.72 7.66 0.97
N THR A 9 12.03 6.56 1.26
CA THR A 9 10.90 6.50 2.17
C THR A 9 11.16 5.45 3.24
N THR A 10 10.41 5.50 4.33
CA THR A 10 10.38 4.49 5.38
C THR A 10 9.08 3.70 5.30
N LEU A 11 9.00 2.57 6.00
CA LEU A 11 7.77 1.78 6.09
C LEU A 11 6.56 2.62 6.53
N LYS A 12 6.78 3.54 7.48
CA LYS A 12 5.72 4.40 8.03
C LYS A 12 5.13 5.35 6.99
N ASP A 13 5.91 5.74 5.99
CA ASP A 13 5.45 6.61 4.90
C ASP A 13 4.49 5.90 3.92
N TRP A 14 4.28 4.59 4.10
CA TRP A 14 3.32 3.77 3.33
C TRP A 14 2.15 3.27 4.18
N GLU A 15 2.09 3.65 5.46
CA GLU A 15 1.04 3.28 6.41
C GLU A 15 0.07 4.44 6.62
N THR A 16 -1.23 4.17 6.47
CA THR A 16 -2.29 5.11 6.87
C THR A 16 -2.55 5.01 8.37
N ASP A 17 -3.20 6.03 8.94
CA ASP A 17 -3.73 6.00 10.31
C ASP A 17 -5.04 5.20 10.47
N GLN A 18 -5.61 4.72 9.35
CA GLN A 18 -6.86 3.96 9.36
C GLN A 18 -6.72 2.60 10.01
N GLU A 19 -7.69 2.27 10.87
CA GLU A 19 -7.79 0.93 11.46
C GLU A 19 -8.10 -0.14 10.41
N VAL A 20 -7.30 -1.20 10.41
CA VAL A 20 -7.47 -2.35 9.53
C VAL A 20 -8.61 -3.23 10.03
N ARG A 21 -9.66 -3.39 9.22
CA ARG A 21 -10.93 -4.06 9.59
C ARG A 21 -11.01 -5.52 9.14
N TRP A 22 -9.87 -6.19 9.01
CA TRP A 22 -9.83 -7.63 8.71
C TRP A 22 -9.99 -8.44 10.00
N CYS A 23 -10.43 -9.70 9.87
CA CYS A 23 -10.58 -10.57 11.02
C CYS A 23 -9.21 -10.87 11.68
N PRO A 24 -9.14 -11.06 13.01
CA PRO A 24 -7.91 -11.49 13.66
C PRO A 24 -7.37 -12.79 13.03
N GLY A 25 -6.08 -12.79 12.66
CA GLY A 25 -5.45 -13.91 11.97
C GLY A 25 -5.64 -13.96 10.44
N CYS A 26 -6.32 -12.97 9.84
CA CYS A 26 -6.44 -12.88 8.38
C CYS A 26 -5.07 -12.77 7.69
N GLY A 27 -4.88 -13.48 6.58
CA GLY A 27 -3.64 -13.44 5.80
C GLY A 27 -3.35 -12.09 5.13
N ASP A 28 -4.38 -11.27 4.88
CA ASP A 28 -4.24 -9.97 4.23
C ASP A 28 -3.36 -9.01 5.05
N TYR A 29 -3.29 -9.16 6.37
CA TYR A 29 -2.34 -8.43 7.22
C TYR A 29 -0.88 -8.66 6.81
N ALA A 30 -0.53 -9.91 6.49
CA ALA A 30 0.83 -10.26 6.08
C ALA A 30 1.13 -9.67 4.70
N ILE A 31 0.16 -9.69 3.78
CA ILE A 31 0.30 -9.09 2.45
C ILE A 31 0.50 -7.58 2.56
N LEU A 32 -0.34 -6.90 3.36
CA LEU A 32 -0.22 -5.45 3.60
C LEU A 32 1.16 -5.07 4.13
N LYS A 33 1.64 -5.75 5.18
CA LYS A 33 2.96 -5.48 5.76
C LYS A 33 4.10 -5.82 4.80
N ALA A 34 3.98 -6.87 3.99
CA ALA A 34 4.97 -7.20 2.98
C ALA A 34 5.08 -6.08 1.95
N VAL A 35 3.94 -5.61 1.40
CA VAL A 35 3.93 -4.52 0.42
C VAL A 35 4.51 -3.23 1.03
N GLN A 36 4.03 -2.80 2.20
CA GLN A 36 4.54 -1.60 2.89
C GLN A 36 6.06 -1.65 3.15
N ARG A 37 6.63 -2.84 3.39
CA ARG A 37 8.09 -3.04 3.54
C ARG A 37 8.84 -2.96 2.20
N THR A 38 8.23 -3.46 1.14
CA THR A 38 8.86 -3.54 -0.18
C THR A 38 8.90 -2.18 -0.88
N MET A 39 7.88 -1.33 -0.70
CA MET A 39 7.82 -0.05 -1.42
C MET A 39 9.03 0.89 -1.16
N PRO A 40 9.53 1.04 0.08
CA PRO A 40 10.80 1.72 0.35
C PRO A 40 12.01 1.12 -0.38
N GLN A 41 12.09 -0.22 -0.44
CA GLN A 41 13.22 -0.92 -1.07
C GLN A 41 13.26 -0.71 -2.58
N LEU A 42 12.08 -0.54 -3.18
CA LEU A 42 11.94 -0.18 -4.59
C LEU A 42 12.32 1.29 -4.85
N GLY A 43 12.39 2.13 -3.81
CA GLY A 43 12.57 3.58 -3.96
C GLY A 43 11.39 4.25 -4.65
N ALA A 44 10.19 3.67 -4.47
CA ALA A 44 8.98 4.15 -5.11
C ALA A 44 8.53 5.49 -4.51
N ASP A 45 7.83 6.28 -5.31
CA ASP A 45 7.25 7.56 -4.91
C ASP A 45 5.76 7.35 -4.60
N PRO A 46 5.31 7.50 -3.33
CA PRO A 46 3.90 7.37 -2.97
C PRO A 46 2.98 8.27 -3.80
N SER A 47 3.44 9.48 -4.15
CA SER A 47 2.67 10.44 -4.95
C SER A 47 2.51 10.05 -6.42
N LYS A 48 3.27 9.04 -6.88
CA LYS A 48 3.18 8.48 -8.24
C LYS A 48 2.80 7.00 -8.23
N THR A 49 2.39 6.49 -7.08
CA THR A 49 1.95 5.11 -6.91
C THR A 49 0.43 5.08 -6.75
N VAL A 50 -0.21 4.11 -7.39
CA VAL A 50 -1.65 3.88 -7.26
C VAL A 50 -1.94 2.42 -6.94
N PHE A 51 -2.79 2.18 -5.93
CA PHE A 51 -3.37 0.87 -5.67
C PHE A 51 -4.84 0.84 -6.09
N VAL A 52 -5.22 -0.12 -6.93
CA VAL A 52 -6.59 -0.28 -7.44
C VAL A 52 -7.14 -1.63 -6.99
N SER A 53 -8.35 -1.65 -6.45
CA SER A 53 -9.03 -2.86 -5.98
C SER A 53 -10.48 -2.97 -6.47
N GLY A 54 -11.03 -4.19 -6.51
CA GLY A 54 -12.44 -4.49 -6.82
C GLY A 54 -13.29 -4.59 -5.54
N ILE A 55 -14.16 -5.59 -5.39
CA ILE A 55 -14.96 -5.77 -4.15
C ILE A 55 -14.54 -7.00 -3.36
N GLY A 56 -14.38 -6.86 -2.04
CA GLY A 56 -14.04 -7.94 -1.13
C GLY A 56 -13.33 -7.47 0.15
N CYS A 57 -13.01 -8.41 1.04
CA CYS A 57 -12.21 -8.12 2.24
C CYS A 57 -10.85 -7.55 1.86
N SER A 58 -10.12 -8.25 0.99
CA SER A 58 -8.81 -7.83 0.48
C SER A 58 -8.88 -6.48 -0.23
N SER A 59 -9.99 -6.18 -0.91
CA SER A 59 -10.15 -4.93 -1.66
C SER A 59 -10.16 -3.66 -0.82
N ARG A 60 -10.20 -3.77 0.50
CA ARG A 60 -9.94 -2.63 1.39
C ARG A 60 -8.48 -2.16 1.36
N PHE A 61 -7.59 -2.89 0.67
CA PHE A 61 -6.16 -2.61 0.58
C PHE A 61 -5.79 -1.15 0.30
N PRO A 62 -6.40 -0.44 -0.68
CA PRO A 62 -6.01 0.94 -0.97
C PRO A 62 -6.27 1.91 0.20
N TYR A 63 -7.18 1.59 1.12
CA TYR A 63 -7.41 2.40 2.33
C TYR A 63 -6.28 2.29 3.35
N TYR A 64 -5.40 1.30 3.22
CA TYR A 64 -4.33 0.99 4.16
C TYR A 64 -2.94 1.35 3.62
N MET A 65 -2.90 1.97 2.43
CA MET A 65 -1.68 2.44 1.77
C MET A 65 -1.71 3.95 1.64
N GLU A 66 -0.68 4.63 2.16
CA GLU A 66 -0.54 6.09 2.10
C GLU A 66 -0.13 6.54 0.69
N THR A 67 -1.05 6.41 -0.27
CA THR A 67 -0.85 6.61 -1.72
C THR A 67 -2.16 6.98 -2.39
N TYR A 68 -2.14 7.23 -3.71
CA TYR A 68 -3.40 7.27 -4.47
C TYR A 68 -4.06 5.88 -4.50
N GLY A 69 -5.39 5.85 -4.36
CA GLY A 69 -6.14 4.60 -4.30
C GLY A 69 -7.50 4.68 -4.97
N PHE A 70 -7.88 3.63 -5.68
CA PHE A 70 -9.23 3.45 -6.22
C PHE A 70 -9.81 2.13 -5.71
N HIS A 71 -11.01 2.20 -5.12
CA HIS A 71 -11.80 1.04 -4.76
C HIS A 71 -13.02 1.00 -5.68
N THR A 72 -13.04 0.02 -6.58
CA THR A 72 -13.95 -0.09 -7.73
C THR A 72 -14.95 -1.24 -7.56
N ILE A 73 -15.78 -1.50 -8.58
CA ILE A 73 -16.86 -2.51 -8.57
C ILE A 73 -16.35 -3.83 -9.16
#